data_AF-A0A6B1DJ61-F1
#
_entry.id   AF-A0A6B1DJ61-F1
#
_cell.length_a   1.000
_cell.length_b   1.000
_cell.length_c   1.000
_cell.angle_alpha   90.00
_cell.angle_beta   90.00
_cell.angle_gamma   90.00
#
_symmetry.space_group_name_H-M   'P 1'
#
loop_
_entity.id
_entity.type
_entity.pdbx_description
1 polymer ?
#
loop_
_entity_poly.entity_id
_entity_poly.type
_entity_poly.pdbx_seq_one_letter_code
_entity_poly.pdbx_strand_id
1 'polypeptide(L)'
;MRGYASAGAVCLMLLGAACASGRGPAPAPFPRPGMPPSWAPAPVVTDPGNAGRIITTALALQGSRYVAGGAAPGGFDCSGFTRYVFGRHGVTLPRTAAEQYREGQAIARDDLQPGDLVFFATTGGGASHVGLAIGDGQFVHAPNQRSAVRIDALDTRYWSQHFLGVRRYAAAGS
;
A
#
# COMPACT_ATOMS: atom_id res chain seq x y z
N MET A 1 45.87 -21.86 71.80
CA MET A 1 45.54 -23.20 71.27
C MET A 1 44.93 -23.02 69.88
N ARG A 2 45.60 -23.53 68.83
CA ARG A 2 45.13 -23.78 67.43
C ARG A 2 44.58 -22.57 66.66
N GLY A 3 45.25 -22.04 65.62
CA GLY A 3 45.25 -22.53 64.22
C GLY A 3 43.91 -22.18 63.55
N TYR A 4 43.79 -21.33 62.53
CA TYR A 4 44.22 -21.54 61.14
C TYR A 4 44.41 -20.21 60.38
N ALA A 5 45.49 -20.09 59.62
CA ALA A 5 45.67 -19.11 58.56
C ALA A 5 45.59 -19.84 57.21
N SER A 6 44.77 -19.35 56.28
CA SER A 6 44.72 -19.83 54.89
C SER A 6 45.35 -18.76 53.98
N ALA A 7 46.59 -19.01 53.59
CA ALA A 7 47.26 -18.51 52.39
C ALA A 7 47.63 -19.77 51.60
N GLY A 8 47.47 -19.91 50.30
CA GLY A 8 47.56 -18.94 49.21
C GLY A 8 48.44 -19.60 48.14
N ALA A 9 48.16 -19.30 46.86
CA ALA A 9 49.01 -19.50 45.69
C ALA A 9 49.12 -20.96 45.13
N VAL A 10 48.59 -21.26 43.92
CA VAL A 10 49.19 -21.08 42.55
C VAL A 10 50.25 -22.17 42.31
N CYS A 11 50.29 -22.97 41.24
CA CYS A 11 50.19 -22.74 39.80
C CYS A 11 50.19 -24.15 39.13
N LEU A 12 49.61 -24.34 37.94
CA LEU A 12 50.39 -24.69 36.74
C LEU A 12 49.46 -24.77 35.51
N MET A 13 49.73 -23.88 34.55
CA MET A 13 49.15 -23.84 33.21
C MET A 13 49.51 -25.09 32.40
N LEU A 14 48.67 -25.48 31.43
CA LEU A 14 49.14 -25.84 30.08
C LEU A 14 48.01 -25.72 29.02
N LEU A 15 48.28 -24.83 28.06
CA LEU A 15 48.08 -24.94 26.59
C LEU A 15 46.66 -25.08 26.00
N GLY A 16 46.23 -24.00 25.35
CA GLY A 16 45.20 -24.01 24.31
C GLY A 16 45.24 -22.71 23.50
N ALA A 17 46.12 -22.64 22.51
CA ALA A 17 46.16 -21.55 21.54
C ALA A 17 45.04 -21.75 20.50
N ALA A 18 44.14 -20.77 20.38
CA ALA A 18 43.22 -20.67 19.25
C ALA A 18 43.18 -19.22 18.77
N CYS A 19 44.09 -18.90 17.84
CA CYS A 19 43.96 -17.73 16.99
C CYS A 19 42.90 -18.03 15.94
N ALA A 20 41.65 -17.64 16.18
CA ALA A 20 40.63 -17.58 15.14
C ALA A 20 40.39 -16.11 14.80
N SER A 21 41.09 -15.67 13.77
CA SER A 21 41.00 -14.36 13.14
C SER A 21 39.53 -13.99 12.89
N GLY A 22 39.07 -12.92 13.53
CA GLY A 22 37.77 -12.33 13.25
C GLY A 22 37.72 -11.88 11.79
N ARG A 23 36.97 -12.61 10.96
CA ARG A 23 36.45 -12.07 9.71
C ARG A 23 35.37 -11.09 10.11
N GLY A 24 35.74 -9.81 10.24
CA GLY A 24 34.74 -8.73 10.25
C GLY A 24 33.86 -8.83 9.00
N PRO A 25 32.60 -8.35 9.07
CA PRO A 25 31.72 -8.38 7.92
C PRO A 25 32.42 -7.71 6.73
N ALA A 26 32.43 -8.39 5.58
CA ALA A 26 32.94 -7.82 4.35
C ALA A 26 32.21 -6.47 4.12
N PRO A 27 32.92 -5.41 3.70
CA PRO A 27 32.27 -4.15 3.34
C PRO A 27 31.21 -4.43 2.28
N ALA A 28 29.99 -3.95 2.50
CA ALA A 28 28.92 -4.10 1.54
C ALA A 28 29.39 -3.54 0.18
N PRO A 29 29.11 -4.23 -0.94
CA PRO A 29 29.45 -3.72 -2.26
C PRO A 29 28.86 -2.32 -2.45
N PHE A 30 29.63 -1.43 -3.08
CA PHE A 30 29.18 -0.08 -3.39
C PHE A 30 27.79 -0.10 -4.06
N PRO A 31 26.85 0.75 -3.64
CA PRO A 31 25.53 0.82 -4.25
C PRO A 31 25.65 1.02 -5.77
N ARG A 32 24.95 0.20 -6.55
CA ARG A 32 24.86 0.40 -8.00
C ARG A 32 24.15 1.73 -8.27
N PRO A 33 24.61 2.54 -9.25
CA PRO A 33 23.88 3.70 -9.70
C PRO A 33 22.45 3.31 -10.11
N GLY A 34 21.44 3.91 -9.46
CA GLY A 34 20.03 3.68 -9.75
C GLY A 34 19.21 2.99 -8.66
N MET A 35 19.81 2.53 -7.56
CA MET A 35 19.05 2.04 -6.42
C MET A 35 18.66 3.20 -5.50
N PRO A 36 17.37 3.42 -5.19
CA PRO A 36 16.98 4.44 -4.22
C PRO A 36 17.58 4.11 -2.84
N PRO A 37 17.81 5.12 -1.99
CA PRO A 37 18.43 4.87 -0.69
C PRO A 37 17.56 3.92 0.14
N SER A 38 18.17 3.14 1.05
CA SER A 38 17.49 2.09 1.82
C SER A 38 16.33 2.57 2.71
N TRP A 39 16.19 3.89 2.90
CA TRP A 39 15.10 4.53 3.63
C TRP A 39 13.97 5.03 2.73
N ALA A 40 14.17 5.03 1.40
CA ALA A 40 13.10 5.30 0.46
C ALA A 40 12.17 4.08 0.42
N PRO A 41 10.84 4.28 0.41
CA PRO A 41 9.92 3.17 0.20
C PRO A 41 10.28 2.49 -1.12
N ALA A 42 10.33 1.16 -1.11
CA ALA A 42 10.56 0.38 -2.33
C ALA A 42 9.58 0.86 -3.41
N PRO A 43 10.02 0.98 -4.69
CA PRO A 43 9.09 1.29 -5.76
C PRO A 43 7.96 0.28 -5.71
N VAL A 44 6.73 0.79 -5.61
CA VAL A 44 5.54 -0.05 -5.71
C VAL A 44 5.52 -0.59 -7.12
N VAL A 45 6.06 -1.79 -7.31
CA VAL A 45 5.97 -2.52 -8.58
C VAL A 45 4.51 -2.96 -8.69
N THR A 46 3.73 -2.15 -9.41
CA THR A 46 2.44 -2.58 -9.90
C THR A 46 2.72 -3.56 -11.02
N ASP A 47 2.40 -4.84 -10.81
CA ASP A 47 2.32 -5.78 -11.93
C ASP A 47 1.18 -5.28 -12.86
N PRO A 48 1.49 -4.87 -14.10
CA PRO A 48 0.46 -4.43 -15.05
C PRO A 48 -0.63 -5.48 -15.25
N GLY A 49 -0.30 -6.77 -15.13
CA GLY A 49 -1.25 -7.87 -15.17
C GLY A 49 -2.27 -7.83 -14.04
N ASN A 50 -1.89 -7.36 -12.86
CA ASN A 50 -2.78 -7.25 -11.72
C ASN A 50 -3.76 -6.06 -11.84
N ALA A 51 -3.31 -4.92 -12.37
CA ALA A 51 -4.18 -3.76 -12.60
C ALA A 51 -5.36 -4.11 -13.53
N GLY A 52 -5.09 -4.82 -14.64
CA GLY A 52 -6.13 -5.30 -15.55
C GLY A 52 -7.17 -6.23 -14.89
N ARG A 53 -6.73 -7.12 -13.99
CA ARG A 53 -7.61 -8.02 -13.23
C ARG A 53 -8.48 -7.28 -12.20
N ILE A 54 -7.90 -6.31 -11.51
CA ILE A 54 -8.62 -5.40 -10.59
C ILE A 54 -9.71 -4.66 -11.36
N ILE A 55 -9.36 -4.04 -12.50
CA ILE A 55 -10.31 -3.31 -13.34
C ILE A 55 -11.42 -4.23 -13.85
N THR A 56 -11.08 -5.41 -14.36
CA THR A 56 -12.07 -6.40 -14.83
C THR A 56 -13.07 -6.76 -13.73
N THR A 57 -12.59 -6.96 -12.51
CA THR A 57 -13.45 -7.24 -11.35
C THR A 57 -14.35 -6.06 -11.00
N ALA A 58 -13.83 -4.83 -11.07
CA ALA A 58 -14.59 -3.62 -10.81
C ALA A 58 -15.71 -3.41 -11.85
N LEU A 59 -15.40 -3.62 -13.13
CA LEU A 59 -16.37 -3.49 -14.23
C LEU A 59 -17.47 -4.56 -14.17
N ALA A 60 -17.15 -5.78 -13.72
CA ALA A 60 -18.15 -6.82 -13.50
C ALA A 60 -19.18 -6.47 -12.41
N LEU A 61 -18.88 -5.49 -11.54
CA LEU A 61 -19.77 -5.01 -10.49
C LEU A 61 -20.55 -3.76 -10.90
N GLN A 62 -20.36 -3.24 -12.12
CA GLN A 62 -21.13 -2.12 -12.64
C GLN A 62 -22.64 -2.40 -12.57
N GLY A 63 -23.42 -1.41 -12.15
CA GLY A 63 -24.85 -1.57 -11.87
C GLY A 63 -25.20 -2.06 -10.46
N SER A 64 -24.22 -2.48 -9.65
CA SER A 64 -24.46 -2.81 -8.24
C SER A 64 -24.96 -1.59 -7.47
N ARG A 65 -26.01 -1.75 -6.65
CA ARG A 65 -26.62 -0.63 -5.91
C ARG A 65 -25.66 -0.01 -4.91
N TYR A 66 -25.77 1.30 -4.72
CA TYR A 66 -25.11 1.95 -3.60
C TYR A 66 -25.82 1.62 -2.29
N VAL A 67 -25.04 1.23 -1.28
CA VAL A 67 -25.50 1.06 0.10
C VAL A 67 -24.46 1.69 1.02
N ALA A 68 -24.87 2.68 1.82
CA ALA A 68 -23.96 3.31 2.79
C ALA A 68 -23.44 2.25 3.77
N GLY A 69 -22.12 2.18 3.97
CA GLY A 69 -21.54 1.12 4.80
C GLY A 69 -21.34 -0.20 4.05
N GLY A 70 -21.83 -0.34 2.81
CA GLY A 70 -21.76 -1.56 2.01
C GLY A 70 -20.36 -1.87 1.49
N ALA A 71 -19.97 -3.14 1.53
CA ALA A 71 -18.65 -3.62 1.08
C ALA A 71 -18.71 -5.05 0.47
N ALA A 72 -19.88 -5.44 -0.08
CA ALA A 72 -20.10 -6.77 -0.62
C ALA A 72 -21.14 -6.73 -1.76
N PRO A 73 -21.28 -7.80 -2.58
CA PRO A 73 -22.20 -7.84 -3.73
C PRO A 73 -23.72 -7.67 -3.45
N GLY A 74 -24.13 -7.35 -2.21
CA GLY A 74 -25.48 -6.87 -1.87
C GLY A 74 -25.60 -5.33 -1.84
N GLY A 75 -24.49 -4.61 -2.01
CA GLY A 75 -24.44 -3.16 -2.07
C GLY A 75 -23.10 -2.58 -1.63
N PHE A 76 -22.68 -1.47 -2.24
CA PHE A 76 -21.39 -0.84 -1.98
C PHE A 76 -21.51 0.65 -1.63
N ASP A 77 -20.65 1.15 -0.76
CA ASP A 77 -20.25 2.57 -0.80
C ASP A 77 -18.93 2.73 -1.57
N CYS A 78 -18.49 3.98 -1.78
CA CYS A 78 -17.31 4.27 -2.60
C CYS A 78 -16.06 3.53 -2.13
N SER A 79 -15.76 3.62 -0.83
CA SER A 79 -14.59 2.99 -0.21
C SER A 79 -14.74 1.48 -0.01
N GLY A 80 -15.97 1.00 0.22
CA GLY A 80 -16.28 -0.41 0.33
C GLY A 80 -16.21 -1.13 -1.01
N PHE A 81 -16.57 -0.45 -2.10
CA PHE A 81 -16.37 -0.90 -3.47
C PHE A 81 -14.89 -1.12 -3.78
N THR A 82 -14.05 -0.10 -3.61
CA THR A 82 -12.61 -0.22 -3.86
C THR A 82 -11.97 -1.28 -2.96
N ARG A 83 -12.31 -1.29 -1.67
CA ARG A 83 -11.83 -2.31 -0.73
C ARG A 83 -12.20 -3.72 -1.14
N TYR A 84 -13.43 -3.94 -1.60
CA TYR A 84 -13.87 -5.24 -2.08
C TYR A 84 -13.07 -5.67 -3.30
N VAL A 85 -12.97 -4.82 -4.33
CA VAL A 85 -12.27 -5.12 -5.57
C VAL A 85 -10.80 -5.46 -5.28
N PHE A 86 -10.08 -4.59 -4.56
CA PHE A 86 -8.67 -4.81 -4.22
C PHE A 86 -8.47 -6.05 -3.35
N GLY A 87 -9.37 -6.30 -2.40
CA GLY A 87 -9.33 -7.48 -1.53
C GLY A 87 -9.45 -8.80 -2.31
N ARG A 88 -10.19 -8.82 -3.44
CA ARG A 88 -10.25 -10.00 -4.33
C ARG A 88 -8.92 -10.33 -5.01
N HIS A 89 -7.99 -9.38 -5.01
CA HIS A 89 -6.64 -9.51 -5.58
C HIS A 89 -5.56 -9.39 -4.50
N GLY A 90 -5.89 -9.71 -3.25
CA GLY A 90 -4.92 -9.81 -2.16
C GLY A 90 -4.43 -8.48 -1.59
N VAL A 91 -5.05 -7.35 -1.97
CA VAL A 91 -4.68 -6.02 -1.46
C VAL A 91 -5.68 -5.57 -0.40
N THR A 92 -5.20 -5.40 0.82
CA THR A 92 -6.04 -4.90 1.91
C THR A 92 -6.07 -3.39 1.89
N LEU A 93 -7.27 -2.82 1.71
CA LEU A 93 -7.51 -1.40 1.86
C LEU A 93 -8.21 -1.09 3.20
N PRO A 94 -7.92 0.06 3.80
CA PRO A 94 -8.72 0.61 4.90
C PRO A 94 -10.19 0.76 4.54
N ARG A 95 -11.04 0.91 5.56
CA ARG A 95 -12.49 0.94 5.35
C ARG A 95 -12.96 2.24 4.72
N THR A 96 -12.35 3.37 5.08
CA THR A 96 -12.84 4.70 4.68
C THR A 96 -12.02 5.32 3.56
N ALA A 97 -12.64 6.17 2.73
CA ALA A 97 -11.93 6.91 1.68
C ALA A 97 -10.81 7.80 2.26
N ALA A 98 -11.01 8.37 3.45
CA ALA A 98 -10.02 9.20 4.12
C ALA A 98 -8.76 8.42 4.54
N GLU A 99 -8.93 7.19 5.05
CA GLU A 99 -7.81 6.31 5.37
C GLU A 99 -7.13 5.78 4.11
N GLN A 100 -7.92 5.37 3.11
CA GLN A 100 -7.39 4.96 1.81
C GLN A 100 -6.59 6.09 1.12
N TYR A 101 -6.94 7.35 1.36
CA TYR A 101 -6.17 8.47 0.84
C TYR A 101 -4.87 8.73 1.61
N ARG A 102 -4.84 8.40 2.91
CA ARG A 102 -3.63 8.53 3.73
C ARG A 102 -2.65 7.40 3.46
N GLU A 103 -3.15 6.26 3.03
CA GLU A 103 -2.36 5.08 2.69
C GLU A 103 -2.10 4.99 1.17
N GLY A 104 -1.08 4.22 0.79
CA GLY A 104 -0.63 4.11 -0.60
C GLY A 104 0.32 5.23 -1.04
N GLN A 105 0.98 4.98 -2.18
CA GLN A 105 1.95 5.92 -2.75
C GLN A 105 1.23 7.09 -3.41
N ALA A 106 1.60 8.32 -3.05
CA ALA A 106 1.13 9.51 -3.76
C ALA A 106 1.63 9.51 -5.20
N ILE A 107 0.74 9.67 -6.16
CA ILE A 107 1.06 9.77 -7.59
C ILE A 107 0.61 11.15 -8.09
N ALA A 108 1.43 11.77 -8.94
CA ALA A 108 1.04 13.01 -9.60
C ALA A 108 -0.12 12.74 -10.56
N ARG A 109 -1.00 13.73 -10.78
CA ARG A 109 -2.16 13.56 -11.66
C ARG A 109 -1.75 13.16 -13.09
N ASP A 110 -0.63 13.68 -13.56
CA ASP A 110 -0.11 13.41 -14.91
C ASP A 110 0.51 12.01 -15.04
N ASP A 111 0.85 11.36 -13.91
CA ASP A 111 1.39 10.00 -13.82
C ASP A 111 0.30 8.96 -13.50
N LEU A 112 -0.98 9.35 -13.57
CA LEU A 112 -2.12 8.49 -13.31
C LEU A 112 -2.11 7.29 -14.26
N GLN A 113 -2.24 6.09 -13.70
CA GLN A 113 -2.34 4.85 -14.47
C GLN A 113 -3.63 4.09 -14.15
N PRO A 114 -4.13 3.26 -15.09
CA PRO A 114 -5.18 2.30 -14.79
C PRO A 114 -4.78 1.43 -13.59
N GLY A 115 -5.70 1.25 -12.64
CA GLY A 115 -5.43 0.53 -11.39
C GLY A 115 -5.16 1.45 -10.19
N ASP A 116 -4.92 2.74 -10.41
CA ASP A 116 -4.78 3.72 -9.33
C ASP A 116 -6.14 4.08 -8.70
N LEU A 117 -6.11 4.49 -7.43
CA LEU A 117 -7.28 5.08 -6.78
C LEU A 117 -7.25 6.61 -6.91
N VAL A 118 -8.36 7.18 -7.37
CA VAL A 118 -8.59 8.62 -7.47
C VAL A 118 -9.51 9.09 -6.35
N PHE A 119 -9.15 10.20 -5.71
CA PHE A 119 -9.84 10.70 -4.52
C PHE A 119 -10.41 12.08 -4.73
N PHE A 120 -11.54 12.36 -4.07
CA PHE A 120 -12.27 13.60 -4.22
C PHE A 120 -12.81 14.13 -2.88
N ALA A 121 -12.95 15.45 -2.78
CA ALA A 121 -13.58 16.16 -1.67
C ALA A 121 -15.04 16.50 -1.99
N THR A 122 -15.91 15.51 -2.16
CA THR A 122 -17.33 15.74 -2.46
C THR A 122 -18.14 16.21 -1.25
N THR A 123 -17.65 15.94 -0.04
CA THR A 123 -18.24 16.41 1.22
C THR A 123 -17.14 16.81 2.20
N GLY A 124 -17.05 18.10 2.55
CA GLY A 124 -16.12 18.61 3.56
C GLY A 124 -14.68 18.80 3.07
N GLY A 125 -13.73 18.98 4.01
CA GLY A 125 -12.35 19.41 3.74
C GLY A 125 -11.33 18.29 3.49
N GLY A 126 -11.75 17.13 2.99
CA GLY A 126 -10.84 15.98 2.78
C GLY A 126 -11.43 14.88 1.91
N ALA A 127 -10.67 13.80 1.74
CA ALA A 127 -11.07 12.66 0.92
C ALA A 127 -12.34 12.00 1.46
N SER A 128 -13.44 12.27 0.77
CA SER A 128 -14.80 11.83 1.09
C SER A 128 -15.36 10.90 0.02
N HIS A 129 -14.74 10.86 -1.15
CA HIS A 129 -15.10 9.96 -2.23
C HIS A 129 -13.84 9.35 -2.85
N VAL A 130 -13.97 8.12 -3.34
CA VAL A 130 -12.91 7.38 -4.02
C VAL A 130 -13.47 6.62 -5.22
N GLY A 131 -12.63 6.45 -6.24
CA GLY A 131 -12.88 5.61 -7.40
C GLY A 131 -11.62 4.92 -7.88
N LEU A 132 -11.78 3.94 -8.77
CA LEU A 132 -10.68 3.22 -9.42
C LEU A 132 -10.50 3.75 -10.83
N ALA A 133 -9.32 4.25 -11.16
CA ALA A 133 -8.96 4.66 -12.51
C ALA A 133 -8.91 3.44 -13.45
N ILE A 134 -9.52 3.57 -14.62
CA ILE A 134 -9.63 2.48 -15.61
C ILE A 134 -8.93 2.79 -16.94
N GLY A 135 -8.31 3.96 -17.06
CA GLY A 135 -7.70 4.47 -18.30
C GLY A 135 -8.51 5.59 -18.94
N ASP A 136 -7.95 6.24 -19.96
CA ASP A 136 -8.61 7.27 -20.79
C ASP A 136 -9.28 8.41 -19.99
N GLY A 137 -8.72 8.77 -18.83
CA GLY A 137 -9.29 9.78 -17.95
C GLY A 137 -10.60 9.37 -17.27
N GLN A 138 -10.93 8.07 -17.27
CA GLN A 138 -12.13 7.51 -16.68
C GLN A 138 -11.86 6.77 -15.38
N PHE A 139 -12.90 6.65 -14.56
CA PHE A 139 -12.86 5.89 -13.32
C PHE A 139 -14.21 5.24 -13.01
N VAL A 140 -14.17 4.09 -12.34
CA VAL A 140 -15.35 3.36 -11.86
C VAL A 140 -15.50 3.56 -10.36
N HIS A 141 -16.73 3.82 -9.90
CA HIS A 141 -17.03 4.14 -8.50
C HIS A 141 -18.48 3.84 -8.12
N ALA A 142 -18.77 3.82 -6.82
CA ALA A 142 -20.12 3.82 -6.26
C ALA A 142 -20.45 5.23 -5.72
N PRO A 143 -21.15 6.11 -6.47
CA PRO A 143 -21.24 7.54 -6.19
C PRO A 143 -22.08 7.90 -4.95
N ASN A 144 -23.32 7.41 -4.86
CA ASN A 144 -24.26 7.78 -3.80
C ASN A 144 -25.52 6.90 -3.85
N GLN A 145 -26.36 7.02 -2.81
CA GLN A 145 -27.60 6.25 -2.61
C GLN A 145 -28.63 6.34 -3.74
N ARG A 146 -28.54 7.35 -4.61
CA ARG A 146 -29.48 7.55 -5.73
C ARG A 146 -29.01 6.86 -7.01
N SER A 147 -27.88 6.15 -6.96
CA SER A 147 -27.28 5.55 -8.15
C SER A 147 -26.61 4.21 -7.82
N ALA A 148 -25.96 3.65 -8.83
CA ALA A 148 -25.27 2.38 -8.80
C ALA A 148 -23.81 2.56 -9.18
N VAL A 149 -23.01 1.50 -9.04
CA VAL A 149 -21.64 1.47 -9.56
C VAL A 149 -21.67 1.84 -11.05
N ARG A 150 -20.88 2.82 -11.44
CA ARG A 150 -20.86 3.37 -12.81
C ARG A 150 -19.47 3.90 -13.17
N ILE A 151 -19.31 4.29 -14.43
CA ILE A 151 -18.12 4.95 -14.95
C ILE A 151 -18.43 6.43 -15.13
N ASP A 152 -17.56 7.30 -14.63
CA ASP A 152 -17.56 8.73 -14.88
C ASP A 152 -16.18 9.17 -15.42
N ALA A 153 -16.10 10.35 -16.04
CA ALA A 153 -14.86 10.93 -16.52
C ALA A 153 -14.32 12.03 -15.59
N LEU A 154 -12.99 12.03 -15.37
CA LEU A 154 -12.27 12.92 -14.45
C LEU A 154 -12.30 14.39 -14.90
N ASP A 155 -12.46 14.63 -16.19
CA ASP A 155 -12.45 15.95 -16.81
C ASP A 155 -13.81 16.66 -16.76
N THR A 156 -14.89 15.94 -16.38
CA THR A 156 -16.18 16.57 -16.16
C THR A 156 -16.06 17.68 -15.10
N ARG A 157 -16.83 18.75 -15.28
CA ARG A 157 -16.79 19.93 -14.38
C ARG A 157 -16.91 19.55 -12.91
N TYR A 158 -17.79 18.61 -12.58
CA TYR A 158 -17.97 18.17 -11.19
C TYR A 158 -16.73 17.45 -10.67
N TRP A 159 -16.24 16.40 -11.34
CA TRP A 159 -15.12 15.60 -10.82
C TRP A 159 -13.79 16.36 -10.82
N SER A 160 -13.55 17.19 -11.84
CA SER A 160 -12.37 18.04 -11.90
C SER A 160 -12.30 19.05 -10.74
N GLN A 161 -13.41 19.66 -10.36
CA GLN A 161 -13.47 20.63 -9.25
C GLN A 161 -13.27 20.01 -7.87
N HIS A 162 -13.61 18.73 -7.71
CA HIS A 162 -13.51 18.04 -6.42
C HIS A 162 -12.27 17.14 -6.33
N PHE A 163 -11.46 17.05 -7.38
CA PHE A 163 -10.28 16.18 -7.42
C PHE A 163 -9.25 16.57 -6.34
N LEU A 164 -8.85 15.60 -5.53
CA LEU A 164 -7.87 15.79 -4.46
C LEU A 164 -6.50 15.20 -4.79
N GLY A 165 -6.48 14.01 -5.41
CA GLY A 165 -5.22 13.33 -5.68
C GLY A 165 -5.38 11.85 -5.98
N VAL A 166 -4.24 11.19 -6.16
CA VAL A 166 -4.13 9.80 -6.60
C VAL A 166 -3.33 9.00 -5.57
N ARG A 167 -3.76 7.76 -5.29
CA ARG A 167 -2.97 6.78 -4.54
C ARG A 167 -2.81 5.49 -5.32
N ARG A 168 -1.57 5.01 -5.39
CA ARG A 168 -1.21 3.71 -5.94
C ARG A 168 -1.00 2.71 -4.82
N TYR A 169 -1.66 1.58 -4.93
CA TYR A 169 -1.53 0.45 -4.01
C TYR A 169 -0.78 -0.69 -4.70
N ALA A 170 0.20 -1.25 -4.00
CA ALA A 170 0.91 -2.43 -4.45
C ALA A 170 -0.01 -3.65 -4.36
N ALA A 171 -0.02 -4.47 -5.40
CA ALA A 171 -0.39 -5.87 -5.24
C ALA A 171 0.59 -6.50 -4.25
N ALA A 172 0.12 -7.26 -3.26
CA ALA A 172 1.03 -8.16 -2.56
C ALA A 172 1.62 -9.11 -3.63
N GLY A 173 2.96 -9.16 -3.72
CA GLY A 173 3.67 -9.91 -4.75
C GLY A 173 3.14 -11.34 -4.85
N SER A 174 2.78 -11.72 -6.07
CA SER A 174 2.47 -13.10 -6.48
C SER A 174 3.69 -14.00 -6.36
#